data_AF-A0A258RLZ1-F1
#
_entry.id   AF-A0A258RLZ1-F1
#
_cell.length_a   1.000
_cell.length_b   1.000
_cell.length_c   1.000
_cell.angle_alpha   90.00
_cell.angle_beta   90.00
_cell.angle_gamma   90.00
#
_symmetry.space_group_name_H-M   'P 1'
#
loop_
_entity.id
_entity.type
_entity.pdbx_description
1 polymer ?
#
loop_
_entity_poly.entity_id
_entity_poly.type
_entity_poly.pdbx_seq_one_letter_code
_entity_poly.pdbx_strand_id
1 'polypeptide(L)'
;MPTSTYVVLSIYMAFGLLELFRTRLFSKNEQTRHDGIVEIVSTVLLLVFTQPAILIFVDYALGALRPEWRGMLSGINIFLAIGLFLILDDMMQYWQHRASHSFAWLYNMQRAHHNARYMSIRLVYRNNIFYYALMPSIWFSAV
;
A
#
# COMPACT_ATOMS: atom_id res chain seq x y z
N MET A 1 5.88 20.45 -5.39
CA MET A 1 5.05 19.24 -5.54
C MET A 1 4.56 19.19 -6.98
N PRO A 2 4.77 18.09 -7.72
CA PRO A 2 4.24 17.93 -9.07
C PRO A 2 2.72 18.06 -9.12
N THR A 3 2.16 18.54 -10.24
CA THR A 3 0.69 18.62 -10.45
C THR A 3 -0.01 17.29 -10.21
N SER A 4 0.63 16.18 -10.61
CA SER A 4 0.13 14.81 -10.38
C SER A 4 -0.11 14.52 -8.90
N THR A 5 0.71 15.02 -7.98
CA THR A 5 0.51 14.83 -6.53
C THR A 5 -0.80 15.48 -6.06
N TYR A 6 -1.10 16.69 -6.52
CA TYR A 6 -2.35 17.36 -6.17
C TYR A 6 -3.57 16.62 -6.73
N VAL A 7 -3.46 16.06 -7.93
CA VAL A 7 -4.52 15.23 -8.53
C VAL A 7 -4.76 13.96 -7.71
N VAL A 8 -3.70 13.26 -7.29
CA VAL A 8 -3.84 12.06 -6.45
C VAL A 8 -4.46 12.40 -5.09
N LEU A 9 -4.00 13.47 -4.46
CA LEU A 9 -4.56 13.93 -3.18
C LEU A 9 -6.04 14.33 -3.31
N SER A 10 -6.43 14.99 -4.39
CA SER A 10 -7.83 15.38 -4.61
C SER A 10 -8.74 14.18 -4.81
N ILE A 11 -8.26 13.12 -5.51
CA ILE A 11 -8.99 11.86 -5.66
C ILE A 11 -9.23 11.21 -4.29
N TYR A 12 -8.18 11.06 -3.47
CA TYR A 12 -8.33 10.48 -2.12
C TYR A 12 -9.24 11.32 -1.23
N MET A 13 -9.11 12.65 -1.26
CA MET A 13 -9.96 13.56 -0.52
C MET A 13 -11.42 13.44 -0.95
N ALA A 14 -11.67 13.38 -2.26
CA ALA A 14 -13.01 13.27 -2.81
C ALA A 14 -13.70 11.99 -2.34
N PHE A 15 -13.05 10.82 -2.44
CA PHE A 15 -13.62 9.57 -1.95
C PHE A 15 -13.79 9.56 -0.42
N GLY A 16 -12.85 10.14 0.32
CA GLY A 16 -12.96 10.29 1.77
C GLY A 16 -14.15 11.14 2.21
N LEU A 17 -14.32 12.32 1.59
CA LEU A 17 -15.45 13.21 1.85
C LEU A 17 -16.78 12.58 1.39
N LEU A 18 -16.79 11.93 0.24
CA LEU A 18 -17.98 11.19 -0.23
C LEU A 18 -18.39 10.13 0.78
N GLU A 19 -17.46 9.30 1.28
CA GLU A 19 -17.80 8.31 2.30
C GLU A 19 -18.24 8.97 3.62
N LEU A 20 -17.59 10.06 4.04
CA LEU A 20 -17.94 10.81 5.25
C LEU A 20 -19.37 11.37 5.22
N PHE A 21 -19.77 11.98 4.09
CA PHE A 21 -21.07 12.63 3.97
C PHE A 21 -22.20 11.68 3.53
N ARG A 22 -21.89 10.67 2.72
CA ARG A 22 -22.90 9.72 2.22
C ARG A 22 -23.09 8.50 3.10
N THR A 23 -22.11 8.19 3.94
CA THR A 23 -22.15 6.99 4.79
C THR A 23 -21.70 7.32 6.22
N ARG A 24 -21.98 6.41 7.14
CA ARG A 24 -21.49 6.51 8.52
C ARG A 24 -20.01 6.11 8.58
N LEU A 25 -19.10 6.96 8.09
CA LEU A 25 -17.67 6.65 7.99
C LEU A 25 -17.15 6.00 9.28
N PHE A 26 -17.36 6.64 10.43
CA PHE A 26 -16.84 6.17 11.72
C PHE A 26 -17.79 5.26 12.52
N SER A 27 -18.97 4.93 11.98
CA SER A 27 -19.98 4.10 12.67
C SER A 27 -20.71 3.19 11.70
N LYS A 28 -19.94 2.42 10.93
CA LYS A 28 -20.49 1.42 10.01
C LYS A 28 -21.24 0.35 10.81
N ASN A 29 -22.28 -0.23 10.20
CA ASN A 29 -22.96 -1.37 10.79
C ASN A 29 -21.94 -2.50 10.99
N GLU A 30 -22.01 -3.20 12.13
CA GLU A 30 -21.06 -4.27 12.52
C GLU A 30 -19.63 -3.83 12.85
N GLN A 31 -19.29 -2.54 12.75
CA GLN A 31 -17.99 -2.03 13.17
C GLN A 31 -17.84 -2.12 14.69
N THR A 32 -16.73 -2.71 15.14
CA THR A 32 -16.36 -2.76 16.55
C THR A 32 -15.25 -1.75 16.87
N ARG A 33 -15.04 -1.48 18.16
CA ARG A 33 -13.91 -0.66 18.61
C ARG A 33 -12.55 -1.25 18.22
N HIS A 34 -12.44 -2.58 18.24
CA HIS A 34 -11.21 -3.26 17.85
C HIS A 34 -10.86 -3.04 16.38
N ASP A 35 -11.87 -2.98 15.50
CA ASP A 35 -11.63 -2.66 14.09
C ASP A 35 -10.99 -1.29 13.92
N GLY A 36 -11.50 -0.26 14.61
CA GLY A 36 -10.92 1.08 14.57
C GLY A 36 -9.48 1.14 15.10
N ILE A 37 -9.16 0.37 16.15
CA ILE A 37 -7.79 0.28 16.67
C ILE A 37 -6.87 -0.37 15.63
N VAL A 38 -7.29 -1.50 15.04
CA VAL A 38 -6.49 -2.20 14.03
C VAL A 38 -6.26 -1.30 12.81
N GLU A 39 -7.30 -0.62 12.32
CA GLU A 39 -7.19 0.32 11.19
C GLU A 39 -6.19 1.45 11.46
N ILE A 40 -6.26 2.09 12.62
CA ILE A 40 -5.35 3.19 12.97
C ILE A 40 -3.92 2.67 13.11
N VAL A 41 -3.72 1.59 13.87
CA VAL A 41 -2.38 1.04 14.13
C VAL A 41 -1.76 0.54 12.83
N SER A 42 -2.49 -0.21 11.99
CA SER A 42 -1.96 -0.73 10.74
C SER A 42 -1.64 0.39 9.74
N THR A 43 -2.49 1.43 9.66
CA THR A 43 -2.25 2.61 8.81
C THR A 43 -1.01 3.37 9.26
N VAL A 44 -0.89 3.66 10.56
CA VAL A 44 0.28 4.37 11.10
C VAL A 44 1.55 3.55 10.90
N LEU A 45 1.53 2.25 11.23
CA LEU A 45 2.67 1.36 11.01
C LEU A 45 3.09 1.34 9.54
N LEU A 46 2.14 1.24 8.61
CA LEU A 46 2.45 1.25 7.18
C LEU A 46 3.06 2.58 6.72
N LEU A 47 2.33 3.68 6.92
CA LEU A 47 2.66 4.97 6.30
C LEU A 47 3.81 5.69 6.99
N VAL A 48 3.97 5.51 8.31
CA VAL A 48 5.01 6.21 9.09
C VAL A 48 6.26 5.36 9.24
N PHE A 49 6.14 4.03 9.26
CA PHE A 49 7.28 3.15 9.54
C PHE A 49 7.62 2.27 8.35
N THR A 50 6.75 1.37 7.90
CA THR A 50 7.11 0.34 6.91
C THR A 50 7.51 0.92 5.55
N GLN A 51 6.68 1.80 4.97
CA GLN A 51 6.99 2.41 3.67
C GLN A 51 8.24 3.30 3.74
N PRO A 52 8.36 4.26 4.69
CA PRO A 52 9.57 5.05 4.81
C PRO A 52 10.83 4.23 5.08
N ALA A 53 10.74 3.18 5.91
CA ALA A 53 11.88 2.31 6.20
C ALA A 53 12.35 1.56 4.96
N ILE A 54 11.44 1.03 4.14
CA ILE A 54 11.79 0.37 2.87
C ILE A 54 12.42 1.37 1.90
N LEU A 55 11.84 2.56 1.75
CA LEU A 55 12.39 3.61 0.87
C LEU A 55 13.83 4.00 1.26
N ILE A 56 14.05 4.28 2.54
CA ILE A 56 15.37 4.64 3.06
C ILE A 56 16.35 3.48 2.89
N PHE A 57 15.91 2.26 3.20
CA PHE A 57 16.76 1.08 3.07
C PHE A 57 17.16 0.83 1.62
N VAL A 58 16.23 0.91 0.67
CA VAL A 58 16.50 0.68 -0.75
C VAL A 58 17.44 1.76 -1.31
N ASP A 59 17.20 3.04 -1.02
CA ASP A 59 18.09 4.14 -1.46
C ASP A 59 19.50 3.98 -0.88
N TYR A 60 19.63 3.67 0.41
CA TYR A 60 20.93 3.44 1.04
C TYR A 60 21.64 2.20 0.48
N ALA A 61 20.94 1.06 0.40
CA ALA A 61 21.53 -0.20 -0.04
C ALA A 61 21.96 -0.14 -1.51
N LEU A 62 21.11 0.37 -2.40
CA LEU A 62 21.47 0.51 -3.82
C LEU A 62 22.50 1.62 -4.03
N GLY A 63 22.44 2.72 -3.28
CA GLY A 63 23.47 3.77 -3.31
C GLY A 63 24.85 3.25 -2.91
N ALA A 64 24.93 2.32 -1.96
CA ALA A 64 26.19 1.71 -1.53
C ALA A 64 26.66 0.59 -2.47
N LEU A 65 25.75 -0.25 -2.98
CA LEU A 65 26.09 -1.45 -3.75
C LEU A 65 26.21 -1.19 -5.26
N ARG A 66 25.34 -0.35 -5.81
CA ARG A 66 25.17 -0.09 -7.25
C ARG A 66 24.81 1.38 -7.54
N PRO A 67 25.67 2.35 -7.16
CA PRO A 67 25.39 3.78 -7.36
C PRO A 67 25.12 4.15 -8.82
N GLU A 68 25.69 3.41 -9.77
CA GLU A 68 25.47 3.59 -11.20
C GLU A 68 24.03 3.31 -11.66
N TRP A 69 23.22 2.64 -10.83
CA TRP A 69 21.81 2.38 -11.12
C TRP A 69 20.89 3.59 -10.90
N ARG A 70 21.37 4.60 -10.17
CA ARG A 70 20.56 5.76 -9.83
C ARG A 70 20.09 6.48 -11.10
N GLY A 71 18.77 6.57 -11.26
CA GLY A 71 18.14 7.24 -12.41
C GLY A 71 18.27 6.50 -13.74
N MET A 72 18.70 5.22 -13.77
CA MET A 72 18.80 4.43 -15.01
C MET A 72 17.49 4.34 -15.79
N LEU A 73 16.35 4.40 -15.10
CA LEU A 73 15.02 4.35 -15.71
C LEU A 73 14.43 5.73 -16.00
N SER A 74 15.12 6.84 -15.70
CA SER A 74 14.55 8.19 -15.82
C SER A 74 14.21 8.62 -17.26
N GLY A 75 14.86 8.02 -18.26
CA GLY A 75 14.68 8.35 -19.68
C GLY A 75 13.84 7.35 -20.47
N ILE A 76 13.21 6.36 -19.83
CA ILE A 76 12.42 5.36 -20.55
C ILE A 76 11.15 5.98 -21.14
N ASN A 77 10.68 5.45 -22.27
CA ASN A 77 9.42 5.89 -22.84
C ASN A 77 8.23 5.50 -21.96
N ILE A 78 7.11 6.21 -22.12
CA ILE A 78 5.92 6.03 -21.30
C ILE A 78 5.32 4.62 -21.37
N PHE A 79 5.42 3.93 -22.51
CA PHE A 79 4.89 2.57 -22.65
C PHE A 79 5.70 1.56 -21.85
N LEU A 80 7.04 1.72 -21.82
CA LEU A 80 7.89 0.89 -20.98
C LEU A 80 7.66 1.20 -19.49
N ALA A 81 7.49 2.48 -19.13
CA ALA A 81 7.14 2.85 -17.75
C ALA A 81 5.80 2.22 -17.31
N ILE A 82 4.78 2.25 -18.17
CA ILE A 82 3.49 1.58 -17.92
C ILE A 82 3.67 0.07 -17.80
N GLY A 83 4.44 -0.57 -18.68
CA GLY A 83 4.70 -2.00 -18.62
C GLY A 83 5.39 -2.42 -17.32
N LEU A 84 6.40 -1.65 -16.88
CA LEU A 84 7.04 -1.87 -15.59
C LEU A 84 6.08 -1.65 -14.43
N PHE A 85 5.26 -0.60 -14.45
CA PHE A 85 4.26 -0.34 -13.42
C PHE A 85 3.25 -1.50 -13.29
N LEU A 86 2.71 -1.99 -14.40
CA LEU A 86 1.75 -3.11 -14.38
C LEU A 86 2.38 -4.39 -13.83
N ILE A 87 3.67 -4.64 -14.07
CA ILE A 87 4.32 -5.87 -13.60
C ILE A 87 4.78 -5.70 -12.15
N LEU A 88 5.59 -4.68 -11.88
CA LEU A 88 6.31 -4.51 -10.63
C LEU A 88 5.44 -3.97 -9.50
N ASP A 89 4.37 -3.24 -9.81
CA ASP A 89 3.42 -2.74 -8.82
C ASP A 89 2.16 -3.63 -8.81
N ASP A 90 1.39 -3.61 -9.90
CA ASP A 90 0.05 -4.22 -9.95
C ASP A 90 0.09 -5.76 -9.88
N MET A 91 0.88 -6.42 -10.74
CA MET A 91 0.98 -7.89 -10.72
C MET A 91 1.67 -8.41 -9.46
N MET A 92 2.69 -7.73 -8.95
CA MET A 92 3.33 -8.10 -7.69
C MET A 92 2.36 -8.06 -6.51
N GLN A 93 1.53 -7.01 -6.43
CA GLN A 93 0.45 -6.92 -5.46
C GLN A 93 -0.59 -8.04 -5.67
N TYR A 94 -1.04 -8.24 -6.90
CA TYR A 94 -2.01 -9.29 -7.23
C TYR A 94 -1.52 -10.69 -6.85
N TRP A 95 -0.28 -11.04 -7.22
CA TRP A 95 0.30 -12.35 -6.93
C TRP A 95 0.51 -12.57 -5.44
N GLN A 96 0.96 -11.56 -4.69
CA GLN A 96 1.06 -11.69 -3.24
C GLN A 96 -0.31 -11.87 -2.60
N HIS A 97 -1.32 -11.11 -3.05
CA HIS A 97 -2.68 -11.27 -2.55
C HIS A 97 -3.19 -12.69 -2.81
N ARG A 98 -3.02 -13.20 -4.04
CA ARG A 98 -3.37 -14.57 -4.41
C ARG A 98 -2.60 -15.62 -3.61
N ALA A 99 -1.31 -15.41 -3.39
CA ALA A 99 -0.48 -16.27 -2.55
C ALA A 99 -0.97 -16.27 -1.09
N SER A 100 -1.43 -15.13 -0.59
CA SER A 100 -2.03 -15.00 0.75
C SER A 100 -3.34 -15.75 0.90
N HIS A 101 -4.02 -16.04 -0.21
CA HIS A 101 -5.17 -16.94 -0.23
C HIS A 101 -4.81 -18.42 -0.48
N SER A 102 -3.56 -18.71 -0.82
CA SER A 102 -3.10 -20.06 -1.16
C SER A 102 -2.27 -20.71 -0.03
N PHE A 103 -1.52 -19.91 0.73
CA PHE A 103 -0.61 -20.39 1.77
C PHE A 103 -1.05 -19.92 3.16
N ALA A 104 -1.21 -20.86 4.10
CA ALA A 104 -1.77 -20.59 5.43
C ALA A 104 -1.01 -19.53 6.24
N TRP A 105 0.33 -19.50 6.15
CA TRP A 105 1.14 -18.52 6.88
C TRP A 105 1.00 -17.10 6.32
N LEU A 106 0.89 -16.95 4.99
CA LEU A 106 0.59 -15.66 4.36
C LEU A 106 -0.85 -15.22 4.65
N TYR A 107 -1.79 -16.17 4.65
CA TYR A 107 -3.18 -15.90 5.03
C TYR A 107 -3.27 -15.28 6.43
N ASN A 108 -2.48 -15.79 7.39
CA ASN A 108 -2.47 -15.23 8.75
C ASN A 108 -2.08 -13.75 8.79
N MET A 109 -1.23 -13.29 7.87
CA MET A 109 -0.84 -11.87 7.76
C MET A 109 -1.94 -11.02 7.11
N GLN A 110 -2.65 -11.58 6.13
CA GLN A 110 -3.76 -10.95 5.41
C GLN A 110 -5.11 -11.06 6.13
N ARG A 111 -5.21 -11.93 7.16
CA ARG A 111 -6.48 -12.23 7.85
C ARG A 111 -7.15 -11.01 8.44
N ALA A 112 -6.35 -10.06 8.94
CA ALA A 112 -6.87 -8.83 9.53
C ALA A 112 -7.79 -8.07 8.56
N HIS A 113 -7.48 -8.08 7.26
CA HIS A 113 -8.31 -7.48 6.23
C HIS A 113 -9.66 -8.19 6.08
N HIS A 114 -9.65 -9.52 6.06
CA HIS A 114 -10.85 -10.35 5.91
C HIS A 114 -11.76 -10.39 7.14
N ASN A 115 -11.25 -9.99 8.31
CA ASN A 115 -12.06 -9.93 9.53
C ASN A 115 -13.05 -8.74 9.55
N ALA A 116 -12.89 -7.76 8.66
CA ALA A 116 -13.81 -6.64 8.56
C ALA A 116 -15.16 -7.09 8.02
N ARG A 117 -16.25 -6.80 8.75
CA ARG A 117 -17.63 -7.14 8.32
C ARG A 117 -18.40 -5.98 7.69
N TYR A 118 -17.70 -4.90 7.37
CA TYR A 118 -18.25 -3.72 6.71
C TYR A 118 -17.28 -3.27 5.62
N MET A 119 -17.75 -2.41 4.71
CA MET A 119 -16.92 -1.77 3.69
C MET A 119 -16.64 -0.31 4.03
N SER A 120 -15.37 0.08 3.89
CA SER A 120 -14.87 1.44 4.08
C SER A 120 -13.54 1.63 3.36
N ILE A 121 -13.23 2.86 2.93
CA ILE A 121 -11.91 3.23 2.42
C ILE A 121 -10.78 2.92 3.41
N ARG A 122 -11.08 2.88 4.72
CA ARG A 122 -10.08 2.63 5.77
C ARG A 122 -9.52 1.21 5.77
N LEU A 123 -10.19 0.28 5.07
CA LEU A 123 -9.79 -1.13 5.01
C LEU A 123 -8.58 -1.36 4.11
N VAL A 124 -8.23 -0.39 3.27
CA VAL A 124 -7.11 -0.49 2.32
C VAL A 124 -5.78 -0.81 3.02
N TYR A 125 -5.57 -0.27 4.22
CA TYR A 125 -4.35 -0.46 5.01
C TYR A 125 -4.51 -1.45 6.17
N ARG A 126 -5.61 -2.19 6.22
CA ARG A 126 -5.96 -3.09 7.33
C ARG A 126 -5.31 -4.46 7.18
N ASN A 127 -4.00 -4.55 7.34
CA ASN A 127 -3.28 -5.82 7.41
C ASN A 127 -2.24 -5.86 8.53
N ASN A 128 -1.69 -7.05 8.77
CA ASN A 128 -0.52 -7.20 9.63
C ASN A 128 0.68 -6.45 9.02
N ILE A 129 1.57 -5.90 9.86
CA ILE A 129 2.79 -5.22 9.43
C ILE A 129 3.67 -6.07 8.50
N PHE A 130 3.78 -7.38 8.75
CA PHE A 130 4.57 -8.29 7.94
C PHE A 130 4.00 -8.48 6.54
N TYR A 131 2.69 -8.31 6.35
CA TYR A 131 2.08 -8.34 5.03
C TYR A 131 2.69 -7.24 4.14
N TYR A 132 2.78 -6.02 4.65
CA TYR A 132 3.36 -4.89 3.93
C TYR A 132 4.89 -4.94 3.87
N ALA A 133 5.56 -5.41 4.93
CA ALA A 133 7.02 -5.54 4.92
C ALA A 133 7.50 -6.55 3.86
N LEU A 134 6.71 -7.60 3.60
CA LEU A 134 7.00 -8.61 2.57
C LEU A 134 6.37 -8.28 1.21
N MET A 135 5.71 -7.12 1.07
CA MET A 135 4.97 -6.77 -0.14
C MET A 135 5.89 -6.32 -1.27
N PRO A 136 6.14 -7.14 -2.30
CA PRO A 136 7.20 -6.88 -3.27
C PRO A 136 6.98 -5.61 -4.08
N SER A 137 5.73 -5.20 -4.30
CA SER A 137 5.44 -3.94 -5.00
C SER A 137 6.00 -2.71 -4.28
N ILE A 138 5.97 -2.67 -2.94
CA ILE A 138 6.55 -1.55 -2.18
C ILE A 138 8.07 -1.50 -2.38
N TRP A 139 8.73 -2.66 -2.45
CA TRP A 139 10.17 -2.75 -2.68
C TRP A 139 10.57 -2.35 -4.10
N PHE A 140 9.81 -2.76 -5.12
CA PHE A 140 10.07 -2.35 -6.50
C PHE A 140 9.73 -0.89 -6.78
N SER A 141 8.74 -0.34 -6.07
CA SER A 141 8.33 1.07 -6.19
C SER A 141 9.20 2.01 -5.33
N ALA A 142 10.19 1.49 -4.59
CA ALA A 142 11.08 2.25 -3.73
C ALA A 142 12.34 2.84 -4.42
N VAL A 143 12.35 2.86 -5.76
CA VAL A 143 13.46 3.33 -6.62
C VAL A 143 13.06 4.54 -7.46
#